data_AF-A0A8J5KKD9-F1
#
_entry.id   AF-A0A8J5KKD9-F1
#
_cell.length_a   1.000
_cell.length_b   1.000
_cell.length_c   1.000
_cell.angle_alpha   90.00
_cell.angle_beta   90.00
_cell.angle_gamma   90.00
#
_symmetry.space_group_name_H-M   'P 1'
#
loop_
_entity.id
_entity.type
_entity.pdbx_description
1 polymer ?
#
loop_
_entity_poly.entity_id
_entity_poly.type
_entity_poly.pdbx_seq_one_letter_code
_entity_poly.pdbx_strand_id
1 'polypeptide(L)'
;MIEEHGQLQLVDQEDEDEEEIFELIYKLILQGINEGDIKKLQDSGIYTCNGLMMHTKKNLTGIKGLFETKVDKICEAAEKLVNIGHVTGSDLLLRRKAVIRITMGSQALDELLGGGIETLSITEAFGEFRSGKTQLAHMLCVSTQLPIHMHGGNGKIAYIDTEGTFRPDRIVPIAERFGMDAGAVLDNIVCARVYTYEYQYNLLLGLVAKMFEEPFRLLIVDSVIALFRLNM
;
A
#
# COMPACT_ATOMS: atom_id res chain seq x y z
N MET A 1 38.15 -6.91 21.22
CA MET A 1 36.71 -7.22 21.41
C MET A 1 36.05 -6.79 20.14
N ILE A 2 35.63 -7.74 19.32
CA ILE A 2 34.92 -7.50 18.07
C ILE A 2 33.46 -7.44 18.49
N GLU A 3 32.83 -6.27 18.36
CA GLU A 3 31.38 -6.14 18.52
C GLU A 3 30.73 -6.89 17.36
N GLU A 4 30.01 -7.97 17.68
CA GLU A 4 29.11 -8.62 16.73
C GLU A 4 28.00 -7.62 16.37
N HIS A 5 28.10 -7.02 15.18
CA HIS A 5 26.96 -6.37 14.56
C HIS A 5 25.92 -7.45 14.23
N GLY A 6 25.00 -7.69 15.16
CA GLY A 6 23.80 -8.49 14.89
C GLY A 6 23.07 -7.87 13.70
N GLN A 7 22.88 -8.65 12.64
CA GLN A 7 22.03 -8.23 11.52
C GLN A 7 20.62 -7.95 12.04
N LEU A 8 20.04 -6.83 11.62
CA LEU A 8 18.67 -6.48 11.98
C LEU A 8 17.73 -7.53 11.36
N GLN A 9 16.97 -8.25 12.18
CA GLN A 9 15.96 -9.18 11.66
C GLN A 9 14.84 -8.36 11.00
N LEU A 10 14.43 -8.81 9.81
CA LEU A 10 13.34 -8.19 9.06
C LEU A 10 12.04 -8.90 9.42
N VAL A 11 11.03 -8.10 9.76
CA VAL A 11 9.69 -8.53 10.15
C VAL A 11 9.68 -9.27 11.49
N ASP A 12 9.91 -8.52 12.58
CA ASP A 12 9.37 -8.94 13.86
C ASP A 12 7.86 -8.72 13.81
N GLN A 13 7.08 -9.80 13.96
CA GLN A 13 5.68 -9.74 14.35
C GLN A 13 5.65 -9.38 15.84
N GLU A 14 5.99 -8.14 16.18
CA GLU A 14 5.49 -7.58 17.43
C GLU A 14 4.02 -7.27 17.17
N ASP A 15 3.15 -8.14 17.70
CA ASP A 15 1.70 -7.93 17.83
C ASP A 15 1.45 -6.73 18.77
N GLU A 16 1.90 -5.53 18.38
CA GLU A 16 1.23 -4.32 18.84
C GLU A 16 -0.13 -4.32 18.15
N ASP A 17 -1.21 -4.27 18.94
CA ASP A 17 -2.60 -4.26 18.47
C ASP A 17 -2.82 -3.12 17.45
N GLU A 18 -2.45 -3.34 16.18
CA GLU A 18 -2.77 -2.45 15.08
C GLU A 18 -4.29 -2.51 14.92
N GLU A 19 -4.98 -1.46 15.36
CA GLU A 19 -6.40 -1.27 15.01
C GLU A 19 -6.52 -1.41 13.49
N GLU A 20 -7.20 -2.47 13.03
CA GLU A 20 -7.46 -2.70 11.62
C GLU A 20 -8.11 -1.44 11.02
N ILE A 21 -7.36 -0.71 10.19
CA ILE A 21 -7.84 0.53 9.55
C ILE A 21 -9.04 0.24 8.61
N PHE A 22 -9.15 -1.02 8.16
CA PHE A 22 -10.17 -1.46 7.20
C PHE A 22 -10.90 -2.70 7.71
N GLU A 23 -12.22 -2.71 7.50
CA GLU A 23 -13.03 -3.89 7.76
C GLU A 23 -12.92 -4.88 6.59
N LEU A 24 -12.50 -6.11 6.85
CA LEU A 24 -12.30 -7.13 5.82
C LEU A 24 -13.64 -7.67 5.30
N ILE A 25 -13.73 -7.92 3.98
CA ILE A 25 -15.00 -8.26 3.32
C ILE A 25 -15.63 -9.56 3.82
N TYR A 26 -14.83 -10.51 4.33
CA TYR A 26 -15.35 -11.77 4.87
C TYR A 26 -16.21 -11.57 6.12
N LYS A 27 -16.05 -10.46 6.87
CA LYS A 27 -16.89 -10.15 8.05
C LYS A 27 -18.37 -9.98 7.67
N LEU A 28 -18.69 -9.74 6.40
CA LEU A 28 -20.06 -9.73 5.90
C LEU A 28 -20.77 -11.10 6.01
N ILE A 29 -20.03 -12.21 6.12
CA ILE A 29 -20.63 -13.54 6.37
C ILE A 29 -21.38 -13.53 7.71
N LEU A 30 -20.83 -12.86 8.73
CA LEU A 30 -21.46 -12.69 10.03
C LEU A 30 -22.74 -11.83 9.96
N GLN A 31 -22.86 -11.01 8.91
CA GLN A 31 -24.04 -10.20 8.62
C GLN A 31 -25.03 -10.90 7.66
N GLY A 32 -24.82 -12.19 7.37
CA GLY A 32 -25.73 -13.02 6.58
C GLY A 32 -25.50 -12.99 5.07
N ILE A 33 -24.36 -12.50 4.60
CA ILE A 33 -23.98 -12.55 3.18
C ILE A 33 -23.37 -13.91 2.83
N ASN A 34 -23.77 -14.48 1.69
CA ASN A 34 -23.29 -15.78 1.24
C ASN A 34 -21.83 -15.74 0.77
N GLU A 35 -21.03 -16.74 1.13
CA GLU A 35 -19.62 -16.88 0.72
C GLU A 35 -19.41 -16.79 -0.80
N GLY A 36 -20.33 -17.34 -1.59
CA GLY A 36 -20.28 -17.27 -3.05
C GLY A 36 -20.46 -15.85 -3.59
N ASP A 37 -21.13 -14.97 -2.86
CA ASP A 37 -21.22 -13.54 -3.21
C ASP A 37 -19.97 -12.78 -2.74
N ILE A 38 -19.38 -13.15 -1.60
CA ILE A 38 -18.07 -12.63 -1.15
C ILE A 38 -16.97 -12.95 -2.17
N LYS A 39 -16.93 -14.20 -2.65
CA LYS A 39 -15.95 -14.61 -3.65
C LYS A 39 -16.05 -13.80 -4.94
N LYS A 40 -17.27 -13.49 -5.41
CA LYS A 40 -17.46 -12.63 -6.58
C LYS A 40 -16.93 -11.21 -6.37
N LEU A 41 -17.06 -10.67 -5.15
CA LEU A 41 -16.49 -9.37 -4.80
C LEU A 41 -14.96 -9.43 -4.84
N GLN A 42 -14.35 -10.45 -4.25
CA GLN A 42 -12.89 -10.67 -4.27
C GLN A 42 -12.37 -10.87 -5.70
N ASP A 43 -13.03 -11.70 -6.50
CA ASP A 43 -12.71 -11.92 -7.92
C ASP A 43 -12.81 -10.61 -8.74
N SER A 44 -13.58 -9.62 -8.26
CA SER A 44 -13.69 -8.28 -8.86
C SER A 44 -12.73 -7.23 -8.28
N GLY A 45 -11.85 -7.62 -7.34
CA GLY A 45 -10.86 -6.74 -6.72
C GLY A 45 -11.32 -6.08 -5.41
N ILE A 46 -12.43 -6.50 -4.82
CA ILE A 46 -13.02 -5.89 -3.62
C ILE A 46 -12.77 -6.79 -2.41
N TYR A 47 -11.85 -6.37 -1.52
CA TYR A 47 -11.39 -7.16 -0.37
C TYR A 47 -11.75 -6.55 1.00
N THR A 48 -12.25 -5.31 1.03
CA THR A 48 -12.64 -4.62 2.26
C THR A 48 -14.03 -4.01 2.14
N CYS A 49 -14.75 -3.90 3.26
CA CYS A 49 -16.03 -3.21 3.33
C CYS A 49 -15.86 -1.72 3.01
N ASN A 50 -14.78 -1.08 3.48
CA ASN A 50 -14.47 0.31 3.11
C ASN A 50 -14.32 0.47 1.59
N GLY A 51 -13.58 -0.44 0.94
CA GLY A 51 -13.41 -0.46 -0.51
C GLY A 51 -14.74 -0.66 -1.23
N LEU A 52 -15.56 -1.62 -0.78
CA LEU A 52 -16.91 -1.84 -1.31
C LEU A 52 -17.75 -0.55 -1.31
N MET A 53 -17.71 0.22 -0.22
CA MET A 53 -18.50 1.45 -0.09
C MET A 53 -17.99 2.62 -0.96
N MET A 54 -16.80 2.50 -1.54
CA MET A 54 -16.30 3.43 -2.56
C MET A 54 -16.84 3.12 -3.96
N HIS A 55 -17.48 1.96 -4.17
CA HIS A 55 -18.12 1.61 -5.44
C HIS A 55 -19.55 2.12 -5.52
N THR A 56 -19.96 2.54 -6.71
CA THR A 56 -21.38 2.82 -6.98
C THR A 56 -22.17 1.52 -7.10
N LYS A 57 -23.46 1.55 -6.75
CA LYS A 57 -24.36 0.41 -6.96
C LYS A 57 -24.34 -0.11 -8.39
N LYS A 58 -24.21 0.79 -9.39
CA LYS A 58 -24.08 0.43 -10.81
C LYS A 58 -22.84 -0.42 -11.11
N ASN A 59 -21.71 -0.11 -10.49
CA ASN A 59 -20.49 -0.91 -10.67
C ASN A 59 -20.66 -2.29 -10.03
N LEU A 60 -21.27 -2.35 -8.84
CA LEU A 60 -21.51 -3.60 -8.11
C LEU A 60 -22.51 -4.52 -8.83
N THR A 61 -23.59 -3.97 -9.39
CA THR A 61 -24.54 -4.76 -10.21
C THR A 61 -23.97 -5.20 -11.55
N GLY A 62 -22.86 -4.60 -11.99
CA GLY A 62 -22.08 -5.07 -13.13
C GLY A 62 -21.32 -6.37 -12.88
N ILE A 63 -21.15 -6.78 -11.61
CA ILE A 63 -20.47 -8.03 -11.25
C ILE A 63 -21.41 -9.20 -11.54
N LYS A 64 -20.93 -10.15 -12.34
CA LYS A 64 -21.72 -11.31 -12.79
C LYS A 64 -22.30 -12.08 -11.60
N GLY A 65 -23.63 -12.15 -11.54
CA GLY A 65 -24.35 -12.88 -10.50
C GLY A 65 -24.63 -12.09 -9.22
N LEU A 66 -24.37 -10.77 -9.21
CA LEU A 66 -24.86 -9.81 -8.22
C LEU A 66 -25.93 -8.93 -8.85
N PHE A 67 -27.19 -9.17 -8.49
CA PHE A 67 -28.32 -8.35 -8.93
C PHE A 67 -28.69 -7.33 -7.84
N GLU A 68 -29.51 -6.34 -8.19
CA GLU A 68 -29.82 -5.17 -7.34
C GLU A 68 -30.18 -5.52 -5.89
N THR A 69 -31.10 -6.46 -5.69
CA THR A 69 -31.51 -6.87 -4.33
C THR A 69 -30.42 -7.56 -3.52
N LYS A 70 -29.41 -8.18 -4.16
CA LYS A 70 -28.22 -8.69 -3.47
C LYS A 70 -27.27 -7.56 -3.12
N VAL A 71 -27.03 -6.66 -4.06
CA VAL A 71 -26.15 -5.49 -3.85
C VAL A 71 -26.67 -4.65 -2.69
N ASP A 72 -27.99 -4.42 -2.61
CA ASP A 72 -28.60 -3.69 -1.49
C ASP A 72 -28.31 -4.36 -0.15
N LYS A 73 -28.52 -5.68 -0.04
CA LYS A 73 -28.23 -6.44 1.19
C LYS A 73 -26.75 -6.40 1.58
N ILE A 74 -25.85 -6.48 0.60
CA ILE A 74 -24.40 -6.43 0.82
C ILE A 74 -24.00 -5.05 1.33
N CYS A 75 -24.50 -3.97 0.71
CA CYS A 75 -24.27 -2.59 1.16
C CYS A 75 -24.81 -2.36 2.58
N GLU A 76 -26.05 -2.76 2.86
CA GLU A 76 -26.65 -2.63 4.21
C GLU A 76 -25.86 -3.40 5.27
N ALA A 77 -25.30 -4.56 4.92
CA ALA A 77 -24.44 -5.32 5.81
C ALA A 77 -23.09 -4.62 6.06
N ALA A 78 -22.49 -4.02 5.02
CA ALA A 78 -21.23 -3.29 5.13
C ALA A 78 -21.37 -1.99 5.92
N GLU A 79 -22.48 -1.26 5.78
CA GLU A 79 -22.80 -0.04 6.54
C GLU A 79 -22.85 -0.28 8.05
N LYS A 80 -23.19 -1.49 8.50
CA LYS A 80 -23.18 -1.86 9.92
C LYS A 80 -21.79 -2.09 10.50
N LEU A 81 -20.83 -2.44 9.64
CA LEU A 81 -19.45 -2.73 10.03
C LEU A 81 -18.56 -1.51 9.92
N VAL A 82 -18.77 -0.71 8.87
CA VAL A 82 -17.95 0.47 8.61
C VAL A 82 -18.58 1.68 9.28
N ASN A 83 -17.76 2.47 9.98
CA ASN A 83 -18.20 3.75 10.55
C ASN A 83 -18.31 4.82 9.44
N ILE A 84 -19.38 4.74 8.64
CA ILE A 84 -19.69 5.65 7.55
C ILE A 84 -20.63 6.73 8.10
N GLY A 85 -20.05 7.85 8.51
CA GLY A 85 -20.82 8.94 9.10
C GLY A 85 -19.99 10.17 9.34
N HIS A 86 -20.64 11.20 9.87
CA HIS A 86 -19.95 12.41 10.30
C HIS A 86 -19.17 12.12 11.59
N VAL A 87 -17.91 12.52 11.63
CA VAL A 87 -17.05 12.44 12.79
C VAL A 87 -16.63 13.85 13.21
N THR A 88 -16.31 14.05 14.49
CA THR A 88 -15.81 15.34 14.96
C THR A 88 -14.35 15.54 14.53
N GLY A 89 -13.87 16.79 14.57
CA GLY A 89 -12.45 17.08 14.33
C GLY A 89 -11.51 16.36 15.31
N SER A 90 -11.96 16.17 16.56
CA SER A 90 -11.21 15.42 17.57
C SER A 90 -11.09 13.94 17.22
N ASP A 91 -12.15 13.32 16.71
CA ASP A 91 -12.13 11.93 16.25
C ASP A 91 -11.17 11.77 15.06
N LEU A 92 -11.20 12.72 14.11
CA LEU A 92 -10.29 12.71 12.98
C LEU A 92 -8.83 12.88 13.41
N LEU A 93 -8.57 13.75 14.39
CA LEU A 93 -7.22 13.94 14.95
C LEU A 93 -6.72 12.66 15.64
N LEU A 94 -7.59 11.94 16.37
CA LEU A 94 -7.25 10.65 16.95
C LEU A 94 -6.92 9.62 15.87
N ARG A 95 -7.74 9.52 14.81
CA ARG A 95 -7.47 8.61 13.67
C ARG A 95 -6.14 8.93 12.97
N ARG A 96 -5.76 10.20 12.88
CA ARG A 96 -4.46 10.60 12.30
C ARG A 96 -3.25 10.11 13.10
N LYS A 97 -3.41 9.65 14.34
CA LYS A 97 -2.31 9.01 15.09
C LYS A 97 -1.87 7.67 14.51
N ALA A 98 -2.75 6.99 13.76
CA ALA A 98 -2.41 5.75 13.05
C ALA A 98 -1.60 6.00 11.75
N VAL A 99 -1.37 7.25 11.36
CA VAL A 99 -0.55 7.59 10.18
C VAL A 99 0.92 7.35 10.53
N ILE A 100 1.51 6.37 9.84
CA ILE A 100 2.95 6.11 9.88
C ILE A 100 3.64 7.12 8.96
N ARG A 101 4.80 7.62 9.40
CA ARG A 101 5.66 8.50 8.60
C ARG A 101 6.97 7.78 8.30
N ILE A 102 7.18 7.47 7.04
CA ILE A 102 8.33 6.69 6.57
C ILE A 102 9.49 7.65 6.30
N THR A 103 10.64 7.41 6.93
CA THR A 103 11.86 8.19 6.72
C THR A 103 12.33 8.13 5.26
N MET A 104 12.81 9.26 4.76
CA MET A 104 13.46 9.39 3.45
C MET A 104 14.98 9.10 3.55
N GLY A 105 15.48 8.67 4.71
CA GLY A 105 16.90 8.41 4.95
C GLY A 105 17.75 9.68 5.11
N SER A 106 17.12 10.84 5.28
CA SER A 106 17.75 12.14 5.51
C SER A 106 16.93 12.94 6.51
N GLN A 107 17.55 13.23 7.67
CA GLN A 107 16.90 13.99 8.74
C GLN A 107 16.35 15.34 8.26
N ALA A 108 17.08 16.07 7.42
CA ALA A 108 16.64 17.36 6.91
C ALA A 108 15.40 17.26 6.00
N LEU A 109 15.26 16.17 5.23
CA LEU A 109 14.07 15.95 4.41
C LEU A 109 12.88 15.49 5.26
N ASP A 110 13.14 14.65 6.26
CA ASP A 110 12.10 14.19 7.18
C ASP A 110 11.54 15.38 7.97
N GLU A 111 12.40 16.24 8.52
CA GLU A 111 11.98 17.47 9.22
C GLU A 111 11.19 18.41 8.30
N LEU A 112 11.62 18.57 7.03
CA LEU A 112 10.90 19.38 6.04
C LEU A 112 9.47 18.87 5.80
N LEU A 113 9.26 17.55 5.83
CA LEU A 113 7.95 16.92 5.61
C LEU A 113 7.19 16.62 6.92
N GLY A 114 7.71 17.03 8.08
CA GLY A 114 7.06 16.78 9.36
C GLY A 114 7.14 15.33 9.83
N GLY A 115 8.22 14.62 9.48
CA GLY A 115 8.58 13.28 9.95
C GLY A 115 8.78 12.24 8.84
N GLY A 116 8.62 12.60 7.57
CA GLY A 116 8.78 11.69 6.43
C GLY A 116 7.52 11.60 5.55
N ILE A 117 7.41 10.55 4.75
CA ILE A 117 6.27 10.31 3.85
C ILE A 117 5.10 9.68 4.62
N GLU A 118 3.93 10.32 4.59
CA GLU A 118 2.73 9.84 5.31
C GLU A 118 2.07 8.64 4.59
N THR A 119 1.77 7.56 5.33
CA THR A 119 0.81 6.54 4.89
C THR A 119 -0.60 7.12 4.78
N LEU A 120 -1.52 6.40 4.12
CA LEU A 120 -2.89 6.87 3.86
C LEU A 120 -2.95 8.17 3.04
N SER A 121 -1.91 8.46 2.27
CA SER A 121 -1.80 9.63 1.41
C SER A 121 -1.17 9.28 0.07
N ILE A 122 -1.34 10.16 -0.92
CA ILE A 122 -0.57 10.13 -2.17
C ILE A 122 0.43 11.28 -2.09
N THR A 123 1.72 10.98 -2.22
CA THR A 123 2.78 11.99 -2.29
C THR A 123 3.39 11.99 -3.69
N GLU A 124 3.41 13.16 -4.33
CA GLU A 124 4.01 13.35 -5.65
C GLU A 124 5.38 14.03 -5.54
N ALA A 125 6.41 13.39 -6.10
CA ALA A 125 7.74 13.98 -6.27
C ALA A 125 7.93 14.41 -7.74
N PHE A 126 7.90 15.72 -7.99
CA PHE A 126 8.09 16.29 -9.34
C PHE A 126 9.45 17.01 -9.46
N GLY A 127 9.97 17.10 -10.69
CA GLY A 127 11.23 17.79 -10.99
C GLY A 127 11.87 17.35 -12.30
N GLU A 128 12.95 18.01 -12.70
CA GLU A 128 13.65 17.75 -13.96
C GLU A 128 14.25 16.33 -14.06
N PHE A 129 14.56 15.89 -15.28
CA PHE A 129 15.32 14.65 -15.46
C PHE A 129 16.65 14.71 -14.68
N ARG A 130 17.04 13.59 -14.05
CA ARG A 130 18.21 13.50 -13.14
C ARG A 130 18.12 14.31 -11.83
N SER A 131 16.95 14.81 -11.45
CA SER A 131 16.75 15.47 -10.14
C SER A 131 16.75 14.52 -8.92
N GLY A 132 16.92 13.20 -9.13
CA GLY A 132 16.99 12.22 -8.04
C GLY A 132 15.66 11.54 -7.66
N LYS A 133 14.57 11.72 -8.40
CA LYS A 133 13.26 11.08 -8.11
C LYS A 133 13.33 9.55 -7.96
N THR A 134 13.88 8.85 -8.95
CA THR A 134 14.09 7.39 -8.88
C THR A 134 15.01 7.01 -7.72
N GLN A 135 16.02 7.82 -7.40
CA GLN A 135 16.89 7.55 -6.26
C GLN A 135 16.15 7.64 -4.92
N LEU A 136 15.23 8.59 -4.78
CA LEU A 136 14.33 8.67 -3.64
C LEU A 136 13.40 7.45 -3.58
N ALA A 137 12.90 7.00 -4.73
CA ALA A 137 12.08 5.79 -4.81
C ALA A 137 12.84 4.53 -4.33
N HIS A 138 14.10 4.34 -4.75
CA HIS A 138 14.97 3.26 -4.25
C HIS A 138 15.25 3.36 -2.75
N MET A 139 15.42 4.56 -2.23
CA MET A 139 15.61 4.81 -0.80
C MET A 139 14.36 4.38 0.00
N LEU A 140 13.17 4.75 -0.48
CA LEU A 140 11.90 4.39 0.14
C LEU A 140 11.59 2.88 0.06
N CYS A 141 12.04 2.18 -0.98
CA CYS A 141 11.97 0.71 -1.03
C CYS A 141 12.66 0.03 0.15
N VAL A 142 13.70 0.65 0.71
CA VAL A 142 14.42 0.09 1.86
C VAL A 142 13.86 0.62 3.17
N SER A 143 13.70 1.95 3.31
CA SER A 143 13.26 2.53 4.59
C SER A 143 11.86 2.08 5.01
N THR A 144 10.97 1.78 4.05
CA THR A 144 9.64 1.23 4.37
C THR A 144 9.71 -0.10 5.11
N GLN A 145 10.76 -0.91 4.89
CA GLN A 145 10.90 -2.21 5.54
C GLN A 145 11.54 -2.12 6.93
N LEU A 146 12.04 -0.94 7.33
CA LEU A 146 12.57 -0.75 8.67
C LEU A 146 11.48 -0.95 9.72
N PRO A 147 11.85 -1.31 10.96
CA PRO A 147 10.93 -1.29 12.08
C PRO A 147 10.27 0.08 12.29
N ILE A 148 9.06 0.09 12.84
CA ILE A 148 8.29 1.32 13.09
C ILE A 148 9.06 2.29 14.00
N HIS A 149 9.77 1.77 15.02
CA HIS A 149 10.59 2.59 15.93
C HIS A 149 11.78 3.27 15.24
N MET A 150 12.16 2.82 14.03
CA MET A 150 13.16 3.45 13.17
C MET A 150 12.54 4.32 12.07
N HIS A 151 11.27 4.72 12.23
CA HIS A 151 10.50 5.46 11.22
C HIS A 151 10.35 4.69 9.89
N GLY A 152 10.29 3.36 9.95
CA GLY A 152 9.86 2.53 8.82
C GLY A 152 8.37 2.20 8.86
N GLY A 153 7.96 1.31 7.96
CA GLY A 153 6.58 0.80 7.88
C GLY A 153 6.44 -0.68 8.29
N ASN A 154 7.54 -1.39 8.52
CA ASN A 154 7.58 -2.84 8.76
C ASN A 154 6.73 -3.64 7.74
N GLY A 155 6.94 -3.40 6.44
CA GLY A 155 6.17 -4.09 5.42
C GLY A 155 6.74 -4.05 4.00
N LYS A 156 6.12 -4.82 3.12
CA LYS A 156 6.51 -5.01 1.72
C LYS A 156 6.23 -3.77 0.86
N ILE A 157 6.88 -3.72 -0.29
CA ILE A 157 6.77 -2.61 -1.24
C ILE A 157 6.34 -3.14 -2.59
N ALA A 158 5.42 -2.43 -3.22
CA ALA A 158 5.10 -2.61 -4.63
C ALA A 158 5.75 -1.49 -5.46
N TYR A 159 6.46 -1.85 -6.52
CA TYR A 159 7.11 -0.90 -7.42
C TYR A 159 6.60 -1.10 -8.85
N ILE A 160 5.89 -0.12 -9.37
CA ILE A 160 5.45 -0.07 -10.77
C ILE A 160 6.43 0.79 -11.55
N ASP A 161 7.24 0.15 -12.38
CA ASP A 161 8.26 0.79 -13.22
C ASP A 161 7.73 0.94 -14.65
N THR A 162 7.56 2.17 -15.11
CA THR A 162 7.13 2.46 -16.49
C THR A 162 8.30 2.86 -17.39
N GLU A 163 9.43 3.24 -16.82
CA GLU A 163 10.59 3.78 -17.56
C GLU A 163 11.74 2.77 -17.68
N GLY A 164 11.68 1.65 -16.96
CA GLY A 164 12.77 0.69 -16.87
C GLY A 164 13.93 1.23 -16.04
N THR A 165 13.66 2.02 -15.01
CA THR A 165 14.66 2.70 -14.15
C THR A 165 14.92 1.96 -12.84
N PHE A 166 14.13 0.94 -12.50
CA PHE A 166 14.38 0.14 -11.31
C PHE A 166 15.69 -0.66 -11.44
N ARG A 167 16.56 -0.58 -10.44
CA ARG A 167 17.90 -1.20 -10.43
C ARG A 167 18.12 -1.91 -9.09
N PRO A 168 17.99 -3.24 -9.02
CA PRO A 168 18.18 -4.00 -7.78
C PRO A 168 19.56 -3.79 -7.14
N ASP A 169 20.60 -3.62 -7.95
CA ASP A 169 21.97 -3.32 -7.49
C ASP A 169 22.08 -2.01 -6.70
N ARG A 170 21.12 -1.08 -6.88
CA ARG A 170 21.04 0.17 -6.12
C ARG A 170 20.38 0.00 -4.75
N ILE A 171 19.62 -1.08 -4.54
CA ILE A 171 18.97 -1.41 -3.27
C ILE A 171 19.99 -1.94 -2.26
N VAL A 172 20.91 -2.79 -2.72
CA VAL A 172 21.94 -3.46 -1.89
C VAL A 172 22.69 -2.48 -0.97
N PRO A 173 23.36 -1.43 -1.46
CA PRO A 173 24.11 -0.50 -0.60
C PRO A 173 23.20 0.32 0.32
N ILE A 174 21.93 0.49 -0.01
CA ILE A 174 20.96 1.19 0.86
C ILE A 174 20.56 0.26 2.01
N ALA A 175 20.30 -1.02 1.74
CA ALA A 175 20.02 -2.02 2.77
C ALA A 175 21.21 -2.17 3.74
N GLU A 176 22.43 -2.28 3.21
CA GLU A 176 23.66 -2.37 4.00
C GLU A 176 23.85 -1.14 4.91
N ARG A 177 23.52 0.07 4.42
CA ARG A 177 23.58 1.30 5.22
C ARG A 177 22.69 1.21 6.48
N PHE A 178 21.57 0.50 6.40
CA PHE A 178 20.66 0.29 7.53
C PHE A 178 20.93 -1.02 8.30
N GLY A 179 21.99 -1.77 7.95
CA GLY A 179 22.32 -3.03 8.60
C GLY A 179 21.34 -4.17 8.29
N MET A 180 20.63 -4.09 7.16
CA MET A 180 19.65 -5.08 6.72
C MET A 180 20.28 -6.09 5.74
N ASP A 181 19.77 -7.33 5.73
CA ASP A 181 20.14 -8.30 4.70
C ASP A 181 19.58 -7.89 3.33
N ALA A 182 20.46 -7.64 2.36
CA ALA A 182 20.06 -7.14 1.06
C ALA A 182 19.21 -8.14 0.25
N GLY A 183 19.42 -9.45 0.45
CA GLY A 183 18.62 -10.48 -0.22
C GLY A 183 17.18 -10.46 0.26
N ALA A 184 16.98 -10.47 1.57
CA ALA A 184 15.67 -10.39 2.19
C ALA A 184 14.96 -9.06 1.88
N VAL A 185 15.69 -7.93 1.81
CA VAL A 185 15.13 -6.64 1.37
C VAL A 185 14.61 -6.72 -0.07
N LEU A 186 15.37 -7.36 -0.97
CA LEU A 186 14.97 -7.51 -2.37
C LEU A 186 13.75 -8.42 -2.52
N ASP A 187 13.67 -9.51 -1.75
CA ASP A 187 12.53 -10.44 -1.76
C ASP A 187 11.20 -9.78 -1.33
N ASN A 188 11.28 -8.71 -0.53
CA ASN A 188 10.13 -7.92 -0.08
C ASN A 188 9.71 -6.79 -1.06
N ILE A 189 10.41 -6.62 -2.19
CA ILE A 189 10.07 -5.63 -3.21
C ILE A 189 9.42 -6.33 -4.41
N VAL A 190 8.09 -6.19 -4.52
CA VAL A 190 7.33 -6.68 -5.68
C VAL A 190 7.39 -5.65 -6.80
N CYS A 191 8.30 -5.87 -7.75
CA CYS A 191 8.47 -4.99 -8.90
C CYS A 191 7.68 -5.50 -10.12
N ALA A 192 7.07 -4.58 -10.86
CA ALA A 192 6.45 -4.85 -12.14
C ALA A 192 6.77 -3.76 -13.16
N ARG A 193 7.17 -4.18 -14.36
CA ARG A 193 7.42 -3.27 -15.48
C ARG A 193 6.17 -3.15 -16.35
N VAL A 194 5.72 -1.93 -16.59
CA VAL A 194 4.46 -1.66 -17.30
C VAL A 194 4.71 -0.83 -18.56
N TYR A 195 4.06 -1.23 -19.66
CA TYR A 195 4.24 -0.60 -20.98
C TYR A 195 2.98 0.07 -21.53
N THR A 196 1.80 -0.20 -20.95
CA THR A 196 0.52 0.39 -21.39
C THR A 196 -0.37 0.71 -20.19
N TYR A 197 -1.27 1.67 -20.35
CA TYR A 197 -2.25 2.04 -19.32
C TYR A 197 -3.17 0.87 -18.94
N GLU A 198 -3.67 0.12 -19.93
CA GLU A 198 -4.52 -1.05 -19.69
C GLU A 198 -3.79 -2.13 -18.87
N TYR A 199 -2.50 -2.36 -19.18
CA TYR A 199 -1.69 -3.29 -18.41
C TYR A 199 -1.43 -2.78 -16.99
N GLN A 200 -1.23 -1.47 -16.80
CA GLN A 200 -1.11 -0.86 -15.47
C GLN A 200 -2.35 -1.13 -14.62
N TYR A 201 -3.54 -0.91 -15.19
CA TYR A 201 -4.81 -1.11 -14.50
C TYR A 201 -5.00 -2.57 -14.06
N ASN A 202 -4.77 -3.52 -14.98
CA ASN A 202 -4.88 -4.94 -14.66
C ASN A 202 -3.85 -5.39 -13.61
N LEU A 203 -2.66 -4.79 -13.63
CA LEU A 203 -1.63 -5.06 -12.64
C LEU A 203 -2.02 -4.59 -11.24
N LEU A 204 -2.65 -3.42 -11.13
CA LEU A 204 -3.15 -2.91 -9.86
C LEU A 204 -4.20 -3.86 -9.25
N LEU A 205 -5.10 -4.43 -10.05
CA LEU A 205 -6.07 -5.42 -9.56
C LEU A 205 -5.38 -6.67 -8.98
N GLY A 206 -4.38 -7.21 -9.68
CA GLY A 206 -3.61 -8.35 -9.18
C GLY A 206 -2.78 -8.01 -7.93
N LEU A 207 -2.29 -6.76 -7.83
CA LEU A 207 -1.56 -6.29 -6.67
C LEU A 207 -2.45 -6.17 -5.43
N VAL A 208 -3.70 -5.71 -5.58
CA VAL A 208 -4.65 -5.63 -4.46
C VAL A 208 -4.87 -7.00 -3.81
N ALA A 209 -4.93 -8.08 -4.60
CA ALA A 209 -5.02 -9.44 -4.08
C ALA A 209 -3.80 -9.81 -3.22
N LYS A 210 -2.58 -9.44 -3.64
CA LYS A 210 -1.36 -9.64 -2.85
C LYS A 210 -1.34 -8.77 -1.58
N MET A 211 -1.81 -7.53 -1.67
CA MET A 211 -1.91 -6.61 -0.52
C MET A 211 -2.93 -7.09 0.51
N PHE A 212 -3.85 -7.96 0.13
CA PHE A 212 -4.76 -8.62 1.06
C PHE A 212 -4.10 -9.80 1.80
N GLU A 213 -3.13 -10.48 1.17
CA GLU A 213 -2.44 -11.64 1.74
C GLU A 213 -1.18 -11.26 2.53
N GLU A 214 -0.54 -10.15 2.17
CA GLU A 214 0.75 -9.74 2.72
C GLU A 214 0.75 -8.25 3.14
N PRO A 215 1.54 -7.87 4.16
CA PRO A 215 1.53 -6.50 4.70
C PRO A 215 2.34 -5.54 3.82
N PHE A 216 1.72 -4.99 2.78
CA PHE A 216 2.32 -3.90 1.99
C PHE A 216 2.15 -2.55 2.68
N ARG A 217 3.20 -1.73 2.63
CA ARG A 217 3.23 -0.41 3.30
C ARG A 217 3.56 0.75 2.36
N LEU A 218 3.98 0.45 1.13
CA LEU A 218 4.24 1.46 0.10
C LEU A 218 3.95 0.92 -1.30
N LEU A 219 3.30 1.75 -2.12
CA LEU A 219 3.18 1.58 -3.56
C LEU A 219 3.90 2.74 -4.26
N ILE A 220 4.90 2.43 -5.07
CA ILE A 220 5.64 3.37 -5.89
C ILE A 220 5.21 3.21 -7.35
N VAL A 221 5.00 4.33 -8.05
CA VAL A 221 4.79 4.37 -9.50
C VAL A 221 5.81 5.34 -10.12
N ASP A 222 6.84 4.79 -10.77
CA ASP A 222 7.92 5.56 -11.42
C ASP A 222 7.88 5.33 -12.94
N SER A 223 7.23 6.19 -13.73
CA SER A 223 6.47 7.39 -13.39
C SER A 223 5.04 7.30 -13.91
N VAL A 224 4.11 7.99 -13.24
CA VAL A 224 2.69 8.03 -13.69
C VAL A 224 2.57 8.63 -15.09
N ILE A 225 3.42 9.60 -15.44
CA ILE A 225 3.29 10.41 -16.67
C ILE A 225 3.86 9.71 -17.91
N ALA A 226 4.83 8.79 -17.77
CA ALA A 226 5.53 8.19 -18.91
C ALA A 226 4.56 7.53 -19.91
N LEU A 227 3.56 6.80 -19.40
CA LEU A 227 2.57 6.10 -20.24
C LEU A 227 1.60 7.04 -20.96
N PHE A 228 1.40 8.26 -20.45
CA PHE A 228 0.55 9.27 -21.11
C PHE A 228 1.32 10.10 -22.15
N ARG A 229 2.64 10.24 -22.02
CA ARG A 229 3.48 10.95 -23.01
C ARG A 229 3.65 10.19 -24.33
N LEU A 230 3.62 8.87 -24.30
CA LEU A 230 3.79 8.03 -25.50
C LEU A 230 2.52 7.93 -26.36
N ASN A 231 1.37 8.36 -25.81
CA ASN A 231 0.05 8.29 -26.46
C ASN A 231 -0.50 9.69 -26.84
N MET A 232 0.32 10.74 -26.75
CA MET A 232 0.06 12.09 -27.31
C MET A 232 1.01 12.36 -28.47
#